data_AF-A0A511V5E4-F1
#
_entry.id   AF-A0A511V5E4-F1
#
_cell.length_a   1.000
_cell.length_b   1.000
_cell.length_c   1.000
_cell.angle_alpha   90.00
_cell.angle_beta   90.00
_cell.angle_gamma   90.00
#
_symmetry.space_group_name_H-M   'P 1'
#
loop_
_entity.id
_entity.type
_entity.pdbx_description
1 polymer ?
#
loop_
_entity_poly.entity_id
_entity_poly.type
_entity_poly.pdbx_seq_one_letter_code
_entity_poly.pdbx_strand_id
1 'polypeptide(L)' 'MIGVEMVMGACAGREEHLRIEDDFAYLVHKAPGALFGEIQNPFVPFYTEAPAVRMRKTCCFYFQVSTSGEYCTVCPKAK' A
#
# COMPACT_ATOMS: atom_id res chain seq x y z
N MET A 1 21.80 0.12 1.25
CA MET A 1 20.57 -0.69 1.36
C MET A 1 19.40 0.27 1.33
N ILE A 2 18.86 0.54 0.15
CA ILE A 2 17.77 1.50 -0.07
C ILE A 2 16.56 0.63 -0.39
N GLY A 3 15.64 0.52 0.57
CA GLY A 3 14.60 -0.51 0.58
C GLY A 3 13.28 -0.02 1.12
N VAL A 4 12.63 0.84 0.34
CA VAL A 4 11.16 0.97 0.20
C VAL A 4 10.36 1.27 1.47
N GLU A 5 10.61 2.44 2.07
CA GLU A 5 9.52 3.20 2.66
C GLU A 5 8.89 4.02 1.53
N MET A 6 7.92 3.41 0.83
CA MET A 6 7.00 4.14 -0.05
C MET A 6 6.01 4.91 0.84
N VAL A 7 6.54 5.79 1.69
CA VAL A 7 5.72 6.71 2.48
C VAL A 7 5.29 7.78 1.50
N MET A 8 3.98 7.83 1.24
CA MET A 8 3.36 8.96 0.57
C MET A 8 3.79 10.22 1.35
N GLY A 9 4.62 11.07 0.74
CA GLY A 9 5.18 12.24 1.39
C GLY A 9 6.63 12.14 1.88
N ALA A 10 7.48 11.28 1.30
CA ALA A 10 8.92 11.24 1.65
C ALA A 10 9.67 12.59 1.47
N CYS A 11 9.11 13.55 0.72
CA CYS A 11 9.61 14.93 0.57
C CYS A 11 8.70 15.98 1.23
N ALA A 12 7.66 15.55 1.96
CA ALA A 12 6.60 16.41 2.46
C ALA A 12 6.96 17.06 3.81
N GLY A 13 6.58 18.33 3.98
CA GLY A 13 6.66 18.98 5.29
C GLY A 13 5.68 18.35 6.30
N ARG A 14 5.89 18.55 7.61
CA ARG A 14 5.02 17.97 8.66
C ARG A 14 3.53 18.22 8.45
N GLU A 15 3.15 19.41 7.98
CA GLU A 15 1.77 19.78 7.70
C GLU A 15 1.18 19.03 6.49
N GLU A 16 2.00 18.80 5.47
CA GLU A 16 1.60 18.00 4.32
C GLU A 16 1.44 16.53 4.69
N HIS A 17 2.31 16.01 5.57
CA HIS A 17 2.15 14.66 6.11
C HIS A 17 0.83 14.49 6.87
N LEU A 18 0.49 15.43 7.76
CA LEU A 18 -0.79 15.40 8.50
C LEU A 18 -2.00 15.44 7.56
N ARG A 19 -1.93 16.27 6.51
CA ARG A 19 -3.01 16.33 5.50
C ARG A 19 -3.14 15.01 4.74
N ILE A 20 -2.04 14.38 4.36
CA ILE A 20 -2.07 13.07 3.70
C ILE A 20 -2.72 12.02 4.59
N GLU A 21 -2.40 12.01 5.89
CA GLU A 21 -2.99 11.08 6.87
C GLU A 21 -4.50 11.35 7.04
N ASP A 22 -4.90 12.61 7.18
CA ASP A 22 -6.31 12.99 7.32
C ASP A 22 -7.13 12.66 6.07
N ASP A 23 -6.60 12.98 4.89
CA ASP A 23 -7.24 12.69 3.60
C ASP A 23 -7.40 11.17 3.41
N PHE A 24 -6.35 10.41 3.72
CA PHE A 24 -6.40 8.95 3.66
C PHE A 24 -7.45 8.38 4.62
N ALA A 25 -7.46 8.83 5.88
CA ALA A 25 -8.45 8.42 6.87
C ALA A 25 -9.88 8.77 6.44
N TYR A 26 -10.08 9.92 5.79
CA TYR A 26 -11.36 10.29 5.23
C TYR A 26 -11.81 9.31 4.15
N LEU A 27 -10.98 9.07 3.13
CA LEU A 27 -11.31 8.19 2.00
C LEU A 27 -11.68 6.78 2.45
N VAL A 28 -10.96 6.26 3.43
CA VAL A 28 -11.09 4.86 3.86
C VAL A 28 -12.23 4.67 4.86
N HIS A 29 -12.42 5.61 5.79
CA HIS A 29 -13.34 5.40 6.93
C HIS A 29 -14.59 6.27 6.90
N LYS A 30 -14.54 7.47 6.30
CA LYS A 30 -15.58 8.49 6.46
C LYS A 30 -16.34 8.83 5.18
N ALA A 31 -15.71 8.66 4.02
CA ALA A 31 -16.27 9.04 2.73
C ALA A 31 -17.57 8.26 2.44
N PRO A 32 -18.71 8.94 2.14
CA PRO A 32 -19.94 8.25 1.79
C PRO A 32 -19.82 7.57 0.41
N GLY A 33 -20.54 6.47 0.22
CA GLY A 33 -20.54 5.72 -1.04
C GLY A 33 -20.88 6.58 -2.27
N ALA A 34 -21.75 7.58 -2.09
CA ALA A 34 -22.18 8.49 -3.15
C ALA A 34 -21.02 9.23 -3.84
N LEU A 35 -19.91 9.48 -3.14
CA LEU A 35 -18.70 10.06 -3.76
C LEU A 35 -18.06 9.15 -4.81
N PHE A 36 -18.31 7.85 -4.71
CA PHE A 36 -17.79 6.82 -5.62
C PHE A 36 -18.85 6.32 -6.60
N GLY A 37 -20.07 6.87 -6.58
CA GLY A 37 -21.20 6.34 -7.35
C GLY A 37 -21.75 5.03 -6.78
N GLU A 38 -21.45 4.72 -5.52
CA GLU A 38 -21.83 3.47 -4.86
C GLU A 38 -22.78 3.70 -3.69
N ILE A 39 -23.46 2.64 -3.23
CA ILE A 39 -24.36 2.71 -2.06
C ILE A 39 -23.55 2.86 -0.76
N GLN A 40 -22.38 2.21 -0.70
CA GLN A 40 -21.49 2.21 0.45
C GLN A 40 -20.06 2.52 0.01
N ASN A 41 -19.21 2.91 0.96
CA ASN A 41 -17.80 3.17 0.66
C ASN A 41 -17.12 1.89 0.14
N PRO A 42 -16.58 1.90 -1.09
CA PRO A 42 -16.03 0.71 -1.73
C PRO A 42 -14.74 0.22 -1.06
N PHE A 43 -14.06 1.06 -0.26
CA PHE A 43 -12.81 0.70 0.42
C PHE A 43 -13.01 0.00 1.76
N VAL A 44 -14.15 0.21 2.43
CA VAL A 44 -14.48 -0.43 3.71
C VAL A 44 -14.24 -1.96 3.72
N PRO A 45 -14.68 -2.74 2.71
CA PRO A 45 -14.43 -4.18 2.71
C PRO A 45 -12.97 -4.59 2.44
N PHE A 46 -12.14 -3.69 1.89
CA PHE A 46 -10.76 -4.00 1.48
C PHE A 46 -9.71 -3.39 2.41
N TYR A 47 -10.09 -2.39 3.20
CA TYR A 47 -9.19 -1.81 4.17
C TYR A 47 -9.19 -2.62 5.45
N THR A 48 -8.00 -3.11 5.78
CA THR A 48 -7.66 -3.66 7.08
C THR A 48 -6.39 -2.95 7.52
N GLU A 49 -6.31 -2.56 8.79
CA GLU A 49 -5.06 -2.12 9.43
C GLU A 49 -3.91 -3.02 8.95
N ALA A 50 -2.91 -2.42 8.29
CA ALA A 50 -1.84 -3.20 7.72
C ALA A 50 -1.06 -3.87 8.86
N PRO A 51 -0.82 -5.20 8.84
CA PRO A 51 0.06 -5.81 9.80
C PRO A 51 1.46 -5.20 9.65
N ALA A 52 2.19 -5.04 10.76
CA ALA A 52 3.54 -4.47 10.78
C ALA A 52 4.50 -5.10 9.75
N VAL A 53 4.22 -6.34 9.32
CA VAL A 53 4.91 -7.00 8.21
C VAL A 53 3.89 -7.52 7.20
N ARG A 54 3.87 -6.92 6.01
CA ARG A 54 3.06 -7.42 4.88
C ARG A 54 3.77 -8.56 4.16
N MET A 55 3.41 -9.80 4.49
CA MET A 55 3.91 -10.97 3.74
C MET A 55 3.20 -11.10 2.39
N ARG A 56 3.98 -11.24 1.29
CA ARG A 56 3.41 -11.49 -0.04
C ARG A 56 2.90 -12.93 -0.12
N LYS A 57 1.60 -13.10 -0.39
CA LYS A 57 0.99 -14.41 -0.65
C LYS A 57 1.31 -14.96 -2.05
N THR A 58 1.62 -14.08 -3.01
CA THR A 58 1.85 -14.44 -4.41
C THR A 58 3.24 -14.00 -4.88
N CYS A 59 3.80 -14.76 -5.82
CA CYS A 59 5.05 -14.39 -6.49
C CYS A 59 4.80 -13.20 -7.43
N CYS A 60 5.69 -12.21 -7.41
CA CYS A 60 5.62 -11.05 -8.31
C CYS A 60 6.26 -11.29 -9.69
N PHE A 61 6.82 -12.48 -9.92
CA PHE A 61 7.53 -12.86 -11.15
C PHE A 61 8.72 -11.98 -11.51
N TYR A 62 9.28 -11.22 -10.56
CA TYR A 62 10.47 -10.40 -10.79
C TYR A 62 11.65 -11.19 -11.37
N PHE A 63 11.82 -12.45 -10.95
CA PHE A 63 12.87 -13.33 -11.46
C PHE A 63 12.83 -13.54 -12.99
N GLN A 64 11.65 -13.37 -13.62
CA GLN A 64 11.51 -13.50 -15.07
C GLN A 64 12.06 -12.30 -15.85
N VAL A 65 12.14 -11.14 -15.20
CA VAL A 65 12.60 -9.89 -15.83
C VAL A 65 13.96 -9.44 -15.29
N SER A 66 14.42 -10.01 -14.17
CA SER A 66 15.75 -9.75 -13.64
C SER A 66 16.82 -10.42 -14.50
N THR A 67 17.91 -9.70 -14.77
CA THR A 67 19.08 -10.24 -15.47
C THR A 67 19.80 -11.35 -14.70
N SER A 68 19.71 -11.35 -13.36
CA SER A 68 20.31 -12.36 -12.48
C SER A 68 19.42 -13.57 -12.21
N GLY A 69 18.14 -13.53 -12.59
CA GLY A 69 17.16 -14.58 -12.25
C GLY A 69 16.79 -14.63 -10.76
N GLU A 70 17.11 -13.57 -10.00
CA GLU A 70 16.91 -13.53 -8.55
C GLU A 70 15.46 -13.22 -8.17
N TYR A 71 15.02 -13.81 -7.07
CA TYR A 71 13.74 -13.46 -6.45
C TYR A 71 13.88 -12.20 -5.59
N CYS A 72 12.78 -11.45 -5.44
CA CYS A 72 12.76 -10.35 -4.48
C CYS A 72 12.84 -10.86 -3.03
N THR A 73 13.34 -10.02 -2.12
CA THR A 73 13.61 -10.37 -0.72
C THR A 73 12.40 -10.88 0.07
N VAL A 74 11.19 -10.48 -0.35
CA VAL A 74 9.92 -10.87 0.28
C VAL A 74 9.13 -11.87 -0.57
N CYS A 75 9.77 -12.49 -1.57
CA CYS A 75 9.11 -13.45 -2.45
C CYS A 75 8.75 -14.74 -1.69
N PRO A 76 7.50 -15.22 -1.76
CA PRO A 76 7.13 -16.49 -1.13
C PRO A 76 7.82 -17.73 -1.75
N LYS A 77 8.46 -17.59 -2.93
CA LYS A 77 9.20 -18.67 -3.60
C LYS A 77 10.71 -18.69 -3.30
N ALA A 78 11.22 -17.69 -2.59
CA ALA A 78 12.65 -17.57 -2.30
C ALA A 78 13.09 -18.36 -1.05
N LYS A 79 12.13 -18.94 -0.31
CA LYS A 79 12.36 -19.82 0.85
C LYS A 79 12.03 -21.26 0.49
#